data_AF-A0AB37X9W2-F1
#
_entry.id   AF-A0AB37X9W2-F1
#
_cell.length_a   1.000
_cell.length_b   1.000
_cell.length_c   1.000
_cell.angle_alpha   90.00
_cell.angle_beta   90.00
_cell.angle_gamma   90.00
#
_symmetry.space_group_name_H-M   'P 1'
#
loop_
_entity.id
_entity.type
_entity.pdbx_description
1 polymer ?
#
loop_
_entity_poly.entity_id
_entity_poly.type
_entity_poly.pdbx_seq_one_letter_code
_entity_poly.pdbx_strand_id
1 'polypeptide(L)'
;MRTTRTGPGRPWRGGSLLLAAALLATAACTAGDRAGPGSTMAPEARTYLLSALDTMERHSLVRDEVDWPKLRRDALGRAEGATEPAGTYEAIEQALRELGDGHSTFLTPEEAERAEDEAPDDQVLPEARRLPEGLGRLTLPPIRSDAAAGPYLRAARAAVREVDRAGARGWVVDLRTNTGGDMWTPLASAGPILGDGEVGAFVEADGTRTPWTIENGTPRQYADRWGSGEPPARPRPPVAVLTGPRTASAGEAVAIAFRGRPDTRTFGEPTFGVPTANTPYPLSDGALVVLTTAREADRTGRVHDGPLRPDVEVEWVRGSDRVLAAATDWLAAHDRCRKP
;
A
#
# COMPACT_ATOMS: atom_id res chain seq x y z
N MET A 1 17.76 57.14 -14.32
CA MET A 1 17.41 57.94 -13.13
C MET A 1 16.34 57.22 -12.34
N ARG A 2 16.61 57.01 -11.04
CA ARG A 2 15.73 56.59 -9.93
C ARG A 2 15.01 55.23 -10.01
N THR A 3 15.73 54.28 -9.44
CA THR A 3 15.28 53.12 -8.65
C THR A 3 14.28 53.48 -7.54
N THR A 4 13.37 52.56 -7.20
CA THR A 4 13.05 52.23 -5.80
C THR A 4 12.68 50.76 -5.66
N ARG A 5 13.43 50.09 -4.77
CA ARG A 5 13.28 48.75 -4.23
C ARG A 5 12.64 48.93 -2.86
N THR A 6 11.67 48.12 -2.46
CA THR A 6 11.28 47.95 -1.06
C THR A 6 11.36 46.48 -0.69
N GLY A 7 12.03 46.22 0.44
CA GLY A 7 12.52 44.90 0.87
C GLY A 7 11.55 44.09 1.75
N PRO A 8 12.03 42.96 2.31
CA PRO A 8 11.21 41.95 2.95
C PRO A 8 10.93 42.23 4.44
N GLY A 9 9.75 41.83 4.89
CA GLY A 9 9.33 41.89 6.30
C GLY A 9 10.12 40.92 7.18
N ARG A 10 10.55 41.43 8.34
CA ARG A 10 11.17 40.65 9.43
C ARG A 10 10.19 40.47 10.60
N PRO A 11 10.41 39.44 11.46
CA PRO A 11 9.41 38.87 12.34
C PRO A 11 9.28 39.58 13.68
N TRP A 12 8.11 39.41 14.31
CA TRP A 12 7.81 39.85 15.66
C TRP A 12 8.60 39.05 16.71
N ARG A 13 9.24 39.77 17.64
CA ARG A 13 9.78 39.30 18.92
C ARG A 13 9.14 40.11 20.04
N GLY A 14 8.73 39.42 21.10
CA GLY A 14 8.33 40.01 22.39
C GLY A 14 7.66 38.93 23.24
N GLY A 15 8.00 38.67 24.49
CA GLY A 15 9.01 39.26 25.36
C GLY A 15 9.19 38.33 26.57
N SER A 16 10.42 38.28 27.07
CA SER A 16 10.81 37.56 28.28
C SER A 16 10.38 38.37 29.52
N LEU A 17 9.78 37.70 30.50
CA LEU A 17 9.62 38.22 31.86
C LEU A 17 10.46 37.37 32.81
N LEU A 18 11.52 37.99 33.31
CA LEU A 18 12.37 37.56 34.43
C LEU A 18 11.85 38.23 35.71
N LEU A 19 11.69 37.46 36.79
CA LEU A 19 11.68 37.85 38.22
C LEU A 19 11.31 36.57 39.00
N ALA A 20 11.90 36.14 40.11
CA ALA A 20 13.09 36.51 40.87
C ALA A 20 13.41 35.29 41.76
N ALA A 21 14.69 34.98 41.96
CA ALA A 21 15.12 33.90 42.83
C ALA A 21 15.15 34.37 44.29
N ALA A 22 14.51 33.61 45.19
CA ALA A 22 14.72 33.70 46.63
C ALA A 22 15.20 32.35 47.15
N LEU A 23 16.46 32.31 47.60
CA LEU A 23 17.13 31.20 48.27
C LEU A 23 16.85 31.27 49.77
N LEU A 24 16.27 30.22 50.35
CA LEU A 24 16.37 29.89 51.78
C LEU A 24 16.58 28.37 51.93
N ALA A 25 17.80 28.00 52.30
CA ALA A 25 18.17 26.72 52.91
C ALA A 25 17.64 26.71 54.37
N THR A 26 17.35 25.63 55.10
CA THR A 26 17.62 24.18 55.06
C THR A 26 16.67 23.50 56.05
N ALA A 27 16.25 22.26 55.80
CA ALA A 27 16.13 21.23 56.84
C ALA A 27 16.11 19.84 56.18
N ALA A 28 17.18 19.08 56.40
CA ALA A 28 17.21 17.66 56.10
C ALA A 28 16.42 16.90 57.16
N CYS A 29 15.57 15.95 56.74
CA CYS A 29 15.45 14.62 57.33
C CYS A 29 14.44 13.76 56.54
N THR A 30 15.00 12.70 55.98
CA THR A 30 14.47 11.32 55.95
C THR A 30 13.30 10.93 55.06
N ALA A 31 13.49 9.69 54.59
CA ALA A 31 12.53 8.74 54.05
C ALA A 31 12.42 8.76 52.53
N GLY A 32 13.12 7.81 51.92
CA GLY A 32 12.89 7.42 50.55
C GLY A 32 11.43 7.01 50.40
N ASP A 33 10.74 7.65 49.46
CA ASP A 33 9.51 7.12 48.92
C ASP A 33 9.86 5.85 48.15
N ARG A 34 9.60 4.73 48.83
CA ARG A 34 9.55 3.40 48.25
C ARG A 34 8.55 3.46 47.11
N ALA A 35 9.03 3.24 45.90
CA ALA A 35 8.19 2.82 44.79
C ALA A 35 7.33 1.64 45.27
N GLY A 36 6.00 1.80 45.20
CA GLY A 36 5.09 0.68 45.46
C GLY A 36 5.37 -0.46 44.47
N PRO A 37 5.01 -1.71 44.79
CA PRO A 37 5.11 -2.81 43.84
C PRO A 37 4.01 -2.62 42.78
N GLY A 38 4.30 -1.85 41.72
CA GLY A 38 3.21 -1.29 40.88
C GLY A 38 3.47 -1.12 39.39
N SER A 39 4.68 -1.36 38.89
CA SER A 39 4.94 -1.58 37.46
C SER A 39 6.24 -2.35 37.32
N THR A 40 6.17 -3.60 36.89
CA THR A 40 7.32 -4.44 36.55
C THR A 40 7.97 -4.01 35.23
N MET A 41 7.25 -3.25 34.39
CA MET A 41 7.76 -2.70 33.14
C MET A 41 8.47 -1.35 33.37
N ALA A 42 9.60 -1.15 32.70
CA ALA A 42 10.34 0.12 32.73
C ALA A 42 9.52 1.26 32.08
N PRO A 43 9.65 2.52 32.54
CA PRO A 43 8.90 3.65 32.00
C PRO A 43 9.07 3.87 30.49
N GLU A 44 10.27 3.64 29.95
CA GLU A 44 10.56 3.77 28.53
C GLU A 44 9.81 2.73 27.69
N ALA A 45 9.97 1.45 28.02
CA ALA A 45 9.24 0.35 27.38
C ALA A 45 7.71 0.56 27.45
N ARG A 46 7.21 1.01 28.61
CA ARG A 46 5.77 1.31 28.77
C ARG A 46 5.32 2.44 27.87
N THR A 47 6.08 3.52 27.79
CA THR A 47 5.75 4.67 26.94
C THR A 47 5.76 4.27 25.47
N TYR A 48 6.74 3.46 25.07
CA TYR A 48 6.87 2.94 23.71
C TYR A 48 5.65 2.09 23.31
N LEU A 49 5.28 1.10 24.13
CA LEU A 49 4.12 0.26 23.88
C LEU A 49 2.82 1.08 23.81
N LEU A 50 2.62 2.01 24.74
CA LEU A 50 1.43 2.86 24.74
C LEU A 50 1.37 3.74 23.49
N SER A 51 2.50 4.27 23.00
CA SER A 51 2.55 5.03 21.75
C SER A 51 2.13 4.20 20.53
N ALA A 52 2.57 2.93 20.46
CA ALA A 52 2.15 2.01 19.41
C ALA A 52 0.63 1.74 19.48
N LEU A 53 0.09 1.50 20.68
CA LEU A 53 -1.35 1.27 20.89
C LEU A 53 -2.19 2.53 20.59
N ASP A 54 -1.73 3.72 20.98
CA ASP A 54 -2.35 5.01 20.63
C ASP A 54 -2.39 5.23 19.12
N THR A 55 -1.38 4.75 18.40
CA THR A 55 -1.31 4.81 16.94
C THR A 55 -2.35 3.89 16.32
N MET A 56 -2.45 2.64 16.79
CA MET A 56 -3.49 1.71 16.36
C MET A 56 -4.91 2.28 16.60
N GLU A 57 -5.16 2.82 17.79
CA GLU A 57 -6.47 3.37 18.20
C GLU A 57 -6.90 4.55 17.35
N ARG A 58 -5.97 5.44 17.00
CA ARG A 58 -6.29 6.63 16.21
C ARG A 58 -6.49 6.33 14.73
N HIS A 59 -5.75 5.38 14.19
CA HIS A 59 -5.57 5.29 12.74
C HIS A 59 -6.14 4.02 12.11
N SER A 60 -6.40 2.96 12.88
CA SER A 60 -6.83 1.68 12.31
C SER A 60 -8.16 1.85 11.55
N LEU A 61 -8.28 1.12 10.45
CA LEU A 61 -9.53 1.00 9.69
C LEU A 61 -10.67 0.45 10.55
N VAL A 62 -10.36 -0.44 11.48
CA VAL A 62 -11.33 -1.12 12.37
C VAL A 62 -11.42 -0.47 13.75
N ARG A 63 -10.91 0.76 13.90
CA ARG A 63 -10.78 1.42 15.22
C ARG A 63 -12.07 1.54 16.01
N ASP A 64 -13.21 1.66 15.35
CA ASP A 64 -14.51 1.80 15.99
C ASP A 64 -15.11 0.43 16.40
N GLU A 65 -14.47 -0.69 16.02
CA GLU A 65 -14.92 -2.06 16.28
C GLU A 65 -14.12 -2.74 17.41
N VAL A 66 -13.01 -2.12 17.86
CA VAL A 66 -12.05 -2.72 18.81
C VAL A 66 -12.36 -2.35 20.26
N ASP A 67 -12.32 -3.34 21.17
CA ASP A 67 -12.31 -3.11 22.62
C ASP A 67 -10.91 -2.66 23.08
N TRP A 68 -10.62 -1.37 22.90
CA TRP A 68 -9.33 -0.76 23.25
C TRP A 68 -8.95 -0.94 24.73
N PRO A 69 -9.86 -0.77 25.71
CA PRO A 69 -9.54 -1.07 27.11
C PRO A 69 -9.06 -2.50 27.32
N LYS A 70 -9.68 -3.51 26.68
CA LYS A 70 -9.22 -4.90 26.76
C LYS A 70 -7.87 -5.07 26.05
N LEU A 71 -7.75 -4.63 24.81
CA LEU A 71 -6.52 -4.75 24.02
C LEU A 71 -5.30 -4.17 24.75
N ARG A 72 -5.46 -2.97 25.34
CA ARG A 72 -4.40 -2.31 26.11
C ARG A 72 -4.00 -3.08 27.35
N ARG A 73 -4.96 -3.63 28.10
CA ARG A 73 -4.66 -4.47 29.28
C ARG A 73 -3.89 -5.72 28.87
N ASP A 74 -4.32 -6.39 27.82
CA ASP A 74 -3.70 -7.63 27.34
C ASP A 74 -2.28 -7.36 26.83
N ALA A 75 -2.08 -6.30 26.05
CA ALA A 75 -0.76 -5.89 25.57
C ALA A 75 0.20 -5.52 26.72
N LEU A 76 -0.27 -4.74 27.71
CA LEU A 76 0.55 -4.38 28.88
C LEU A 76 0.92 -5.61 29.72
N GLY A 77 0.01 -6.59 29.84
CA GLY A 77 0.28 -7.85 30.53
C GLY A 77 1.31 -8.72 29.78
N ARG A 78 1.29 -8.73 28.45
CA ARG A 78 2.25 -9.49 27.63
C ARG A 78 3.67 -8.93 27.72
N ALA A 79 3.81 -7.60 27.79
CA ALA A 79 5.11 -6.94 27.91
C ALA A 79 5.59 -6.83 29.37
N GLU A 80 4.98 -7.55 30.32
CA GLU A 80 5.34 -7.47 31.73
C GLU A 80 6.84 -7.75 31.94
N GLY A 81 7.53 -6.88 32.69
CA GLY A 81 8.98 -7.01 32.92
C GLY A 81 9.87 -6.45 31.80
N ALA A 82 9.32 -5.95 30.69
CA ALA A 82 10.11 -5.32 29.64
C ALA A 82 10.89 -4.11 30.17
N THR A 83 12.20 -4.11 29.92
CA THR A 83 13.13 -3.05 30.38
C THR A 83 13.44 -2.01 29.30
N GLU A 84 13.18 -2.33 28.03
CA GLU A 84 13.48 -1.51 26.85
C GLU A 84 12.42 -1.72 25.75
N PRO A 85 12.33 -0.85 24.71
CA PRO A 85 11.35 -0.96 23.63
C PRO A 85 11.25 -2.34 22.96
N ALA A 86 12.39 -2.98 22.67
CA ALA A 86 12.44 -4.29 22.04
C ALA A 86 11.70 -5.39 22.84
N GLY A 87 11.65 -5.26 24.18
CA GLY A 87 10.89 -6.16 25.04
C GLY A 87 9.37 -6.05 24.90
N THR A 88 8.87 -5.11 24.09
CA THR A 88 7.43 -4.88 23.87
C THR A 88 6.95 -5.33 22.49
N TYR A 89 7.86 -5.71 21.58
CA TYR A 89 7.52 -5.99 20.18
C TYR A 89 6.50 -7.13 20.03
N GLU A 90 6.65 -8.23 20.79
CA GLU A 90 5.67 -9.33 20.77
C GLU A 90 4.26 -8.86 21.18
N ALA A 91 4.18 -7.96 22.16
CA ALA A 91 2.90 -7.39 22.58
C ALA A 91 2.28 -6.49 21.50
N ILE A 92 3.10 -5.73 20.77
CA ILE A 92 2.67 -4.89 19.63
C ILE A 92 2.17 -5.76 18.48
N GLU A 93 2.94 -6.76 18.07
CA GLU A 93 2.54 -7.71 17.02
C GLU A 93 1.24 -8.43 17.37
N GLN A 94 1.10 -8.85 18.61
CA GLN A 94 -0.10 -9.53 19.07
C GLN A 94 -1.31 -8.60 19.12
N ALA A 95 -1.11 -7.34 19.53
CA ALA A 95 -2.17 -6.33 19.47
C ALA A 95 -2.64 -6.08 18.03
N LEU A 96 -1.71 -6.04 17.06
CA LEU A 96 -2.04 -5.92 15.63
C LEU A 96 -2.82 -7.15 15.12
N ARG A 97 -2.42 -8.36 15.50
CA ARG A 97 -3.17 -9.59 15.16
C ARG A 97 -4.59 -9.57 15.74
N GLU A 98 -4.75 -9.04 16.94
CA GLU A 98 -6.06 -8.92 17.61
C GLU A 98 -6.97 -7.86 16.97
N LEU A 99 -6.46 -6.95 16.13
CA LEU A 99 -7.32 -6.07 15.30
C LEU A 99 -8.15 -6.87 14.29
N GLY A 100 -7.65 -8.04 13.85
CA GLY A 100 -8.39 -8.93 12.96
C GLY A 100 -8.56 -8.42 11.52
N ASP A 101 -7.88 -7.35 11.13
CA ASP A 101 -7.91 -6.81 9.75
C ASP A 101 -7.13 -7.67 8.73
N GLY A 102 -6.27 -8.58 9.22
CA GLY A 102 -5.51 -9.52 8.40
C GLY A 102 -4.40 -8.91 7.54
N HIS A 103 -4.12 -7.61 7.66
CA HIS A 103 -3.18 -6.90 6.78
C HIS A 103 -2.30 -5.87 7.50
N SER A 104 -2.59 -5.49 8.75
CA SER A 104 -1.69 -4.72 9.60
C SER A 104 -0.51 -5.57 10.10
N THR A 105 0.67 -4.97 10.18
CA THR A 105 1.90 -5.64 10.65
C THR A 105 2.82 -4.70 11.41
N PHE A 106 3.75 -5.28 12.16
CA PHE A 106 4.87 -4.58 12.78
C PHE A 106 6.14 -4.87 11.98
N LEU A 107 7.03 -3.89 11.85
CA LEU A 107 8.39 -4.07 11.36
C LEU A 107 9.34 -3.57 12.44
N THR A 108 10.29 -4.41 12.83
CA THR A 108 11.41 -4.01 13.69
C THR A 108 12.26 -2.92 12.99
N PRO A 109 13.12 -2.18 13.72
CA PRO A 109 13.97 -1.16 13.10
C PRO A 109 14.83 -1.71 11.94
N GLU A 110 15.37 -2.92 12.11
CA GLU A 110 16.19 -3.59 11.10
C GLU A 110 15.38 -4.04 9.87
N GLU A 111 14.11 -4.41 10.04
CA GLU A 111 13.22 -4.72 8.92
C GLU A 111 12.75 -3.47 8.18
N ALA A 112 12.50 -2.38 8.92
CA ALA A 112 12.13 -1.09 8.36
C ALA A 112 13.26 -0.50 7.51
N GLU A 113 14.50 -0.50 8.02
CA GLU A 113 15.69 -0.02 7.31
C GLU A 113 15.90 -0.80 5.99
N ARG A 114 15.83 -2.14 6.05
CA ARG A 114 15.94 -2.99 4.84
C ARG A 114 14.84 -2.71 3.82
N ALA A 115 13.62 -2.37 4.26
CA ALA A 115 12.52 -2.08 3.35
C ALA A 115 12.68 -0.74 2.63
N GLU A 116 13.38 0.23 3.24
CA GLU A 116 13.62 1.56 2.68
C GLU A 116 14.80 1.59 1.70
N ASP A 117 15.94 1.01 2.08
CA ASP A 117 17.22 1.33 1.43
C ASP A 117 17.60 0.43 0.26
N GLU A 118 17.09 -0.81 0.20
CA GLU A 118 17.58 -1.80 -0.76
C GLU A 118 16.48 -2.26 -1.72
N ALA A 119 16.79 -2.21 -3.02
CA ALA A 119 16.08 -3.04 -3.98
C ALA A 119 16.56 -4.47 -3.78
N PRO A 120 15.69 -5.45 -3.52
CA PRO A 120 16.13 -6.83 -3.36
C PRO A 120 16.86 -7.30 -4.62
N ASP A 121 18.01 -7.96 -4.47
CA ASP A 121 18.77 -8.56 -5.58
C ASP A 121 17.92 -9.55 -6.40
N ASP A 122 16.89 -10.12 -5.78
CA ASP A 122 15.93 -11.05 -6.36
C ASP A 122 14.63 -10.41 -6.85
N GLN A 123 14.56 -9.07 -6.96
CA GLN A 123 13.39 -8.38 -7.50
C GLN A 123 13.08 -8.84 -8.93
N VAL A 124 11.97 -9.57 -9.06
CA VAL A 124 11.46 -10.01 -10.36
C VAL A 124 10.90 -8.80 -11.11
N LEU A 125 11.42 -8.55 -12.31
CA LEU A 125 10.92 -7.47 -13.17
C LEU A 125 9.65 -7.89 -13.93
N PRO A 126 8.77 -6.94 -14.25
CA PRO A 126 7.62 -7.20 -15.09
C PRO A 126 8.05 -7.59 -16.49
N GLU A 127 7.26 -8.45 -17.12
CA GLU A 127 7.48 -8.87 -18.50
C GLU A 127 6.22 -8.66 -19.32
N ALA A 128 6.39 -8.27 -20.58
CA ALA A 128 5.33 -8.38 -21.57
C ALA A 128 5.74 -9.36 -22.67
N ARG A 129 4.82 -10.23 -23.05
CA ARG A 129 5.04 -11.23 -24.10
C ARG A 129 3.93 -11.16 -25.13
N ARG A 130 4.31 -11.35 -26.39
CA ARG A 130 3.33 -11.56 -27.45
C ARG A 130 2.75 -12.97 -27.31
N LEU A 131 1.44 -13.06 -27.37
CA LEU A 131 0.68 -14.30 -27.42
C LEU A 131 0.21 -14.58 -28.85
N PRO A 132 -0.31 -15.80 -29.14
CA PRO A 132 -0.99 -16.08 -30.40
C PRO A 132 -2.11 -15.07 -30.70
N GLU A 133 -2.53 -15.05 -31.96
CA GLU A 133 -3.67 -14.24 -32.43
C GLU A 133 -3.52 -12.71 -32.25
N GLY A 134 -2.29 -12.25 -32.05
CA GLY A 134 -2.01 -10.82 -31.86
C GLY A 134 -2.49 -10.30 -30.50
N LEU A 135 -2.46 -11.14 -29.48
CA LEU A 135 -2.69 -10.73 -28.09
C LEU A 135 -1.36 -10.39 -27.40
N GLY A 136 -1.40 -9.52 -26.41
CA GLY A 136 -0.29 -9.26 -25.49
C GLY A 136 -0.58 -9.81 -24.11
N ARG A 137 0.45 -10.24 -23.37
CA ARG A 137 0.35 -10.54 -21.93
C ARG A 137 1.34 -9.66 -21.19
N LEU A 138 0.87 -8.91 -20.20
CA LEU A 138 1.68 -8.17 -19.23
C LEU A 138 1.59 -8.91 -17.88
N THR A 139 2.71 -9.40 -17.38
CA THR A 139 2.80 -10.01 -16.05
C THR A 139 3.37 -8.99 -15.07
N LEU A 140 2.67 -8.73 -13.97
CA LEU A 140 3.07 -7.75 -12.97
C LEU A 140 3.40 -8.46 -11.64
N PRO A 141 4.68 -8.80 -11.37
CA PRO A 141 5.11 -9.34 -10.09
C PRO A 141 4.99 -8.32 -8.93
N PRO A 142 5.13 -8.76 -7.66
CA PRO A 142 5.14 -7.83 -6.53
C PRO A 142 6.38 -6.93 -6.57
N ILE A 143 6.28 -5.75 -5.98
CA ILE A 143 7.39 -4.81 -5.81
C ILE A 143 7.30 -4.22 -4.41
N ARG A 144 8.38 -4.33 -3.63
CA ARG A 144 8.38 -3.95 -2.21
C ARG A 144 9.33 -2.81 -1.86
N SER A 145 10.06 -2.29 -2.84
CA SER A 145 11.11 -1.29 -2.63
C SER A 145 10.94 -0.14 -3.62
N ASP A 146 11.03 1.09 -3.11
CA ASP A 146 10.98 2.30 -3.94
C ASP A 146 12.19 2.39 -4.88
N ALA A 147 13.36 1.89 -4.45
CA ALA A 147 14.56 1.83 -5.29
C ALA A 147 14.35 0.95 -6.55
N ALA A 148 13.48 -0.06 -6.46
CA ALA A 148 13.13 -0.92 -7.59
C ALA A 148 12.11 -0.28 -8.57
N ALA A 149 11.42 0.79 -8.18
CA ALA A 149 10.29 1.34 -8.94
C ALA A 149 10.70 1.83 -10.34
N GLY A 150 11.84 2.53 -10.43
CA GLY A 150 12.37 3.03 -11.69
C GLY A 150 12.69 1.93 -12.70
N PRO A 151 13.56 0.95 -12.36
CA PRO A 151 13.83 -0.22 -13.19
C PRO A 151 12.57 -1.01 -13.57
N TYR A 152 11.68 -1.28 -12.61
CA TYR A 152 10.42 -1.99 -12.82
C TYR A 152 9.56 -1.31 -13.89
N LEU A 153 9.28 -0.01 -13.70
CA LEU A 153 8.41 0.74 -14.60
C LEU A 153 9.01 0.87 -16.01
N ARG A 154 10.33 1.06 -16.12
CA ARG A 154 11.02 1.10 -17.42
C ARG A 154 10.90 -0.24 -18.15
N ALA A 155 11.10 -1.36 -17.45
CA ALA A 155 10.96 -2.69 -18.02
C ALA A 155 9.53 -2.92 -18.53
N ALA A 156 8.51 -2.63 -17.71
CA ALA A 156 7.11 -2.76 -18.10
C ALA A 156 6.76 -1.93 -19.34
N ARG A 157 7.05 -0.61 -19.30
CA ARG A 157 6.71 0.29 -20.41
C ARG A 157 7.43 -0.08 -21.70
N ALA A 158 8.71 -0.48 -21.62
CA ALA A 158 9.45 -0.94 -22.78
C ALA A 158 8.82 -2.21 -23.40
N ALA A 159 8.50 -3.20 -22.56
CA ALA A 159 7.92 -4.46 -23.01
C ALA A 159 6.50 -4.27 -23.57
N VAL A 160 5.66 -3.46 -22.91
CA VAL A 160 4.31 -3.12 -23.41
C VAL A 160 4.40 -2.47 -24.78
N ARG A 161 5.29 -1.49 -24.94
CA ARG A 161 5.47 -0.78 -26.21
C ARG A 161 5.99 -1.69 -27.32
N GLU A 162 6.88 -2.63 -27.00
CA GLU A 162 7.37 -3.62 -27.95
C GLU A 162 6.21 -4.50 -28.46
N VAL A 163 5.42 -5.06 -27.54
CA VAL A 163 4.27 -5.92 -27.85
C VAL A 163 3.14 -5.14 -28.56
N ASP A 164 2.96 -3.86 -28.23
CA ASP A 164 1.99 -2.98 -28.90
C ASP A 164 2.38 -2.66 -30.34
N ARG A 165 3.62 -2.23 -30.60
CA ARG A 165 4.17 -2.00 -31.96
C ARG A 165 4.12 -3.25 -32.84
N ALA A 166 4.15 -4.38 -32.19
CA ALA A 166 3.96 -5.69 -32.75
C ALA A 166 2.52 -5.92 -33.28
N GLY A 167 1.56 -5.08 -32.94
CA GLY A 167 0.17 -5.16 -33.38
C GLY A 167 -0.75 -5.87 -32.38
N ALA A 168 -0.49 -5.72 -31.08
CA ALA A 168 -1.37 -6.27 -30.05
C ALA A 168 -2.78 -5.65 -30.13
N ARG A 169 -3.80 -6.50 -30.16
CA ARG A 169 -5.21 -6.09 -30.32
C ARG A 169 -6.02 -6.18 -29.03
N GLY A 170 -5.48 -6.88 -28.04
CA GLY A 170 -6.06 -7.12 -26.73
C GLY A 170 -4.96 -7.55 -25.77
N TRP A 171 -5.21 -7.39 -24.47
CA TRP A 171 -4.20 -7.59 -23.43
C TRP A 171 -4.69 -8.53 -22.35
N VAL A 172 -3.81 -9.44 -21.93
CA VAL A 172 -3.92 -10.16 -20.67
C VAL A 172 -3.06 -9.43 -19.65
N VAL A 173 -3.62 -9.03 -18.52
CA VAL A 173 -2.88 -8.52 -17.36
C VAL A 173 -2.87 -9.62 -16.30
N ASP A 174 -1.71 -10.20 -16.05
CA ASP A 174 -1.57 -11.34 -15.13
C ASP A 174 -1.05 -10.88 -13.76
N LEU A 175 -1.90 -11.03 -12.75
CA LEU A 175 -1.67 -10.62 -11.36
C LEU A 175 -1.54 -11.82 -10.42
N ARG A 176 -1.55 -13.07 -10.94
CA ARG A 176 -1.60 -14.30 -10.12
C ARG A 176 -0.37 -14.52 -9.23
N THR A 177 0.71 -13.80 -9.49
CA THR A 177 1.93 -13.82 -8.66
C THR A 177 2.09 -12.54 -7.84
N ASN A 178 1.21 -11.54 -8.01
CA ASN A 178 1.34 -10.25 -7.36
C ASN A 178 0.80 -10.29 -5.92
N THR A 179 1.68 -10.48 -4.96
CA THR A 179 1.35 -10.54 -3.52
C THR A 179 1.35 -9.18 -2.84
N GLY A 180 1.37 -8.06 -3.58
CA GLY A 180 1.32 -6.73 -3.00
C GLY A 180 2.65 -5.96 -3.00
N GLY A 181 2.76 -5.02 -2.07
CA GLY A 181 3.85 -4.04 -1.95
C GLY A 181 3.42 -2.65 -2.41
N ASP A 182 4.25 -1.95 -3.19
CA ASP A 182 3.85 -0.67 -3.78
C ASP A 182 2.82 -0.89 -4.90
N MET A 183 1.64 -0.26 -4.75
CA MET A 183 0.58 -0.32 -5.77
C MET A 183 0.81 0.62 -6.95
N TRP A 184 1.55 1.70 -6.75
CA TRP A 184 1.64 2.76 -7.74
C TRP A 184 2.49 2.35 -8.93
N THR A 185 3.56 1.60 -8.69
CA THR A 185 4.45 1.13 -9.76
C THR A 185 3.77 0.11 -10.69
N PRO A 186 3.09 -0.95 -10.20
CA PRO A 186 2.30 -1.85 -11.03
C PRO A 186 1.13 -1.14 -11.72
N LEU A 187 0.46 -0.21 -11.03
CA LEU A 187 -0.63 0.58 -11.63
C LEU A 187 -0.13 1.48 -12.77
N ALA A 188 1.02 2.14 -12.60
CA ALA A 188 1.68 2.92 -13.64
C ALA A 188 2.15 2.07 -14.82
N SER A 189 2.54 0.82 -14.55
CA SER A 189 2.93 -0.16 -15.58
C SER A 189 1.73 -0.60 -16.42
N ALA A 190 0.56 -0.75 -15.80
CA ALA A 190 -0.70 -1.05 -16.49
C ALA A 190 -1.36 0.20 -17.11
N GLY A 191 -0.99 1.41 -16.67
CA GLY A 191 -1.58 2.69 -17.04
C GLY A 191 -1.87 2.89 -18.53
N PRO A 192 -0.90 2.63 -19.44
CA PRO A 192 -1.15 2.71 -20.88
C PRO A 192 -2.33 1.85 -21.38
N ILE A 193 -2.44 0.63 -20.86
CA ILE A 193 -3.49 -0.34 -21.25
C ILE A 193 -4.81 -0.01 -20.55
N LEU A 194 -4.73 0.38 -19.28
CA LEU A 194 -5.85 0.73 -18.42
C LEU A 194 -6.60 1.96 -18.95
N GLY A 195 -5.85 2.97 -19.38
CA GLY A 195 -6.37 4.25 -19.87
C GLY A 195 -6.68 5.25 -18.75
N ASP A 196 -6.86 6.50 -19.17
CA ASP A 196 -7.03 7.63 -18.28
C ASP A 196 -8.42 7.68 -17.60
N GLY A 197 -8.46 8.35 -16.45
CA GLY A 197 -9.67 8.59 -15.66
C GLY A 197 -9.51 8.16 -14.20
N GLU A 198 -10.59 8.25 -13.44
CA GLU A 198 -10.68 7.66 -12.11
C GLU A 198 -10.76 6.13 -12.26
N VAL A 199 -9.82 5.42 -11.65
CA VAL A 199 -9.70 3.97 -11.78
C VAL A 199 -10.03 3.23 -10.50
N GLY A 200 -9.96 3.90 -9.35
CA GLY A 200 -10.37 3.39 -8.05
C GLY A 200 -10.29 4.49 -6.99
N ALA A 201 -10.43 4.12 -5.72
CA ALA A 201 -10.28 5.05 -4.61
C ALA A 201 -9.91 4.33 -3.30
N PHE A 202 -9.27 5.05 -2.40
CA PHE A 202 -9.24 4.70 -0.99
C PHE A 202 -10.48 5.23 -0.28
N VAL A 203 -10.99 4.46 0.68
CA VAL A 203 -12.09 4.85 1.58
C VAL A 203 -11.65 4.58 3.01
N GLU A 204 -11.39 5.64 3.75
CA GLU A 204 -10.99 5.61 5.16
C GLU A 204 -12.17 5.26 6.08
N ALA A 205 -11.90 4.92 7.35
CA ALA A 205 -12.96 4.50 8.27
C ALA A 205 -14.01 5.59 8.55
N ASP A 206 -13.65 6.87 8.42
CA ASP A 206 -14.57 8.00 8.55
C ASP A 206 -15.41 8.25 7.27
N GLY A 207 -15.21 7.43 6.23
CA GLY A 207 -15.85 7.57 4.92
C GLY A 207 -15.16 8.52 3.97
N THR A 208 -14.03 9.13 4.35
CA THR A 208 -13.23 9.98 3.47
C THR A 208 -12.78 9.18 2.25
N ARG A 209 -13.11 9.70 1.06
CA ARG A 209 -12.83 9.06 -0.22
C ARG A 209 -11.74 9.80 -0.97
N THR A 210 -10.65 9.11 -1.29
CA THR A 210 -9.51 9.64 -2.05
C THR A 210 -9.35 8.88 -3.37
N PRO A 211 -9.69 9.49 -4.52
CA PRO A 211 -9.64 8.81 -5.82
C PRO A 211 -8.22 8.59 -6.34
N TRP A 212 -8.03 7.50 -7.07
CA TRP A 212 -6.85 7.21 -7.87
C TRP A 212 -7.13 7.57 -9.32
N THR A 213 -6.36 8.51 -9.86
CA THR A 213 -6.54 9.00 -11.23
C THR A 213 -5.34 8.64 -12.08
N ILE A 214 -5.59 8.08 -13.26
CA ILE A 214 -4.60 7.91 -14.32
C ILE A 214 -4.75 9.07 -15.30
N GLU A 215 -3.64 9.75 -15.59
CA GLU A 215 -3.54 10.82 -16.58
C GLU A 215 -2.34 10.56 -17.48
N ASN A 216 -2.54 10.59 -18.80
CA ASN A 216 -1.53 10.25 -19.80
C ASN A 216 -0.86 8.90 -19.49
N GLY A 217 -1.65 7.88 -19.13
CA GLY A 217 -1.18 6.54 -18.82
C GLY A 217 -0.32 6.44 -17.55
N THR A 218 -0.42 7.36 -16.61
CA THR A 218 0.34 7.36 -15.34
C THR A 218 -0.48 7.89 -14.16
N PRO A 219 -0.29 7.37 -12.93
CA PRO A 219 -0.95 7.91 -11.75
C PRO A 219 -0.64 9.40 -11.59
N ARG A 220 -1.69 10.22 -11.46
CA ARG A 220 -1.61 11.69 -11.45
C ARG A 220 -0.60 12.21 -10.43
N GLN A 221 -0.59 11.68 -9.21
CA GLN A 221 0.34 12.13 -8.17
C GLN A 221 1.82 11.71 -8.42
N TYR A 222 2.09 10.90 -9.44
CA TYR A 222 3.45 10.49 -9.82
C TYR A 222 3.84 10.97 -11.23
N ALA A 223 3.06 11.85 -11.85
CA ALA A 223 3.32 12.34 -13.20
C ALA A 223 4.69 13.03 -13.33
N ASP A 224 5.07 13.87 -12.35
CA ASP A 224 6.38 14.55 -12.35
C ASP A 224 7.55 13.58 -12.18
N ARG A 225 7.34 12.49 -11.43
CA ARG A 225 8.37 11.47 -11.16
C ARG A 225 8.59 10.54 -12.34
N TRP A 226 7.51 10.10 -12.98
CA TRP A 226 7.54 9.00 -13.96
C TRP A 226 7.26 9.43 -15.39
N GLY A 227 6.72 10.63 -15.60
CA GLY A 227 6.24 11.10 -16.90
C GLY A 227 5.13 10.22 -17.48
N SER A 228 4.68 10.58 -18.68
CA SER A 228 3.58 9.89 -19.35
C SER A 228 3.92 8.44 -19.76
N GLY A 229 2.92 7.58 -19.71
CA GLY A 229 2.93 6.28 -20.37
C GLY A 229 2.41 6.42 -21.80
N GLU A 230 3.18 5.98 -22.79
CA GLU A 230 2.77 6.01 -24.20
C GLU A 230 1.52 5.11 -24.37
N PRO A 231 0.37 5.66 -24.83
CA PRO A 231 -0.83 4.86 -25.00
C PRO A 231 -0.62 3.82 -26.11
N PRO A 232 -1.27 2.64 -26.01
CA PRO A 232 -1.23 1.65 -27.07
C PRO A 232 -1.80 2.21 -28.38
N ALA A 233 -1.28 1.73 -29.51
CA ALA A 233 -1.73 2.12 -30.85
C ALA A 233 -3.25 1.96 -31.01
N ARG A 234 -3.83 0.95 -30.33
CA ARG A 234 -5.28 0.80 -30.19
C ARG A 234 -5.73 1.40 -28.86
N PRO A 235 -6.43 2.55 -28.86
CA PRO A 235 -6.89 3.16 -27.62
C PRO A 235 -7.93 2.26 -26.93
N ARG A 236 -7.75 2.09 -25.61
CA ARG A 236 -8.63 1.29 -24.73
C ARG A 236 -8.86 -0.12 -25.30
N PRO A 237 -7.80 -0.94 -25.46
CA PRO A 237 -7.95 -2.29 -25.98
C PRO A 237 -8.78 -3.15 -25.01
N PRO A 238 -9.40 -4.25 -25.48
CA PRO A 238 -9.99 -5.25 -24.60
C PRO A 238 -8.96 -5.85 -23.66
N VAL A 239 -9.33 -6.10 -22.40
CA VAL A 239 -8.42 -6.58 -21.37
C VAL A 239 -9.01 -7.78 -20.62
N ALA A 240 -8.25 -8.87 -20.55
CA ALA A 240 -8.49 -9.94 -19.61
C ALA A 240 -7.55 -9.78 -18.41
N VAL A 241 -8.06 -9.83 -17.19
CA VAL A 241 -7.25 -9.75 -15.96
C VAL A 241 -7.25 -11.10 -15.28
N LEU A 242 -6.07 -11.65 -14.98
CA LEU A 242 -5.95 -12.96 -14.32
C LEU A 242 -5.68 -12.76 -12.83
N THR A 243 -6.50 -13.38 -11.99
CA THR A 243 -6.36 -13.37 -10.53
C THR A 243 -6.27 -14.78 -9.98
N GLY A 244 -5.76 -14.90 -8.75
CA GLY A 244 -5.80 -16.14 -7.99
C GLY A 244 -5.50 -15.89 -6.52
N PRO A 245 -5.42 -16.95 -5.70
CA PRO A 245 -5.35 -16.84 -4.23
C PRO A 245 -4.10 -16.13 -3.69
N ARG A 246 -3.08 -15.91 -4.54
CA ARG A 246 -1.88 -15.12 -4.19
C ARG A 246 -1.94 -13.67 -4.64
N THR A 247 -2.92 -13.29 -5.46
CA THR A 247 -3.16 -11.89 -5.79
C THR A 247 -3.64 -11.20 -4.53
N ALA A 248 -2.85 -10.28 -3.97
CA ALA A 248 -3.12 -9.66 -2.68
C ALA A 248 -2.76 -8.18 -2.68
N SER A 249 -3.40 -7.38 -1.83
CA SER A 249 -2.96 -6.01 -1.52
C SER A 249 -2.79 -5.18 -2.80
N ALA A 250 -1.60 -4.66 -3.09
CA ALA A 250 -1.30 -3.94 -4.34
C ALA A 250 -1.73 -4.67 -5.64
N GLY A 251 -1.67 -6.01 -5.67
CA GLY A 251 -2.18 -6.81 -6.78
C GLY A 251 -3.71 -6.75 -6.90
N GLU A 252 -4.42 -6.69 -5.77
CA GLU A 252 -5.87 -6.47 -5.73
C GLU A 252 -6.21 -5.04 -6.16
N ALA A 253 -5.42 -4.03 -5.77
CA ALA A 253 -5.60 -2.64 -6.20
C ALA A 253 -5.56 -2.51 -7.74
N VAL A 254 -4.60 -3.17 -8.40
CA VAL A 254 -4.54 -3.21 -9.87
C VAL A 254 -5.76 -3.94 -10.45
N ALA A 255 -6.20 -5.05 -9.84
CA ALA A 255 -7.41 -5.75 -10.29
C ALA A 255 -8.67 -4.87 -10.16
N ILE A 256 -8.81 -4.14 -9.05
CA ILE A 256 -9.87 -3.15 -8.80
C ILE A 256 -9.82 -2.03 -9.83
N ALA A 257 -8.63 -1.56 -10.19
CA ALA A 257 -8.48 -0.53 -11.22
C ALA A 257 -9.13 -0.92 -12.55
N PHE A 258 -9.13 -2.22 -12.89
CA PHE A 258 -9.77 -2.76 -14.09
C PHE A 258 -11.27 -3.09 -13.91
N ARG A 259 -11.79 -3.18 -12.68
CA ARG A 259 -13.22 -3.41 -12.43
C ARG A 259 -14.06 -2.27 -12.98
N GLY A 260 -15.21 -2.62 -13.57
CA GLY A 260 -16.11 -1.66 -14.21
C GLY A 260 -15.57 -0.98 -15.47
N ARG A 261 -14.32 -1.25 -15.90
CA ARG A 261 -13.78 -0.73 -17.16
C ARG A 261 -14.49 -1.44 -18.33
N PRO A 262 -14.96 -0.70 -19.36
CA PRO A 262 -15.50 -1.31 -20.57
C PRO A 262 -14.50 -2.27 -21.24
N ASP A 263 -15.02 -3.26 -21.96
CA ASP A 263 -14.22 -4.28 -22.67
C ASP A 263 -13.19 -4.98 -21.76
N THR A 264 -13.54 -5.20 -20.49
CA THR A 264 -12.66 -5.82 -19.49
C THR A 264 -13.37 -6.97 -18.79
N ARG A 265 -12.63 -8.06 -18.54
CA ARG A 265 -13.15 -9.22 -17.81
C ARG A 265 -12.06 -9.88 -16.97
N THR A 266 -12.43 -10.33 -15.77
CA THR A 266 -11.52 -11.02 -14.83
C THR A 266 -11.71 -12.54 -14.89
N PHE A 267 -10.61 -13.29 -14.75
CA PHE A 267 -10.56 -14.75 -14.88
C PHE A 267 -9.69 -15.39 -13.79
N GLY A 268 -10.06 -16.59 -13.36
CA GLY A 268 -9.22 -17.41 -12.47
C GLY A 268 -9.91 -17.74 -11.16
N GLU A 269 -9.24 -17.47 -10.04
CA GLU A 269 -9.76 -17.76 -8.70
C GLU A 269 -9.91 -16.48 -7.87
N PRO A 270 -10.67 -16.52 -6.76
CA PRO A 270 -10.71 -15.41 -5.81
C PRO A 270 -9.31 -14.99 -5.34
N THR A 271 -9.14 -13.69 -5.12
CA THR A 271 -7.90 -13.11 -4.59
C THR A 271 -7.71 -13.46 -3.10
N PHE A 272 -6.58 -13.06 -2.52
CA PHE A 272 -6.28 -13.26 -1.11
C PHE A 272 -7.31 -12.60 -0.18
N GLY A 273 -7.79 -11.40 -0.55
CA GLY A 273 -8.89 -10.73 0.13
C GLY A 273 -8.50 -9.66 1.12
N VAL A 274 -7.44 -8.91 0.82
CA VAL A 274 -7.04 -7.70 1.58
C VAL A 274 -6.99 -6.47 0.66
N PRO A 275 -8.11 -6.09 0.00
CA PRO A 275 -8.20 -4.90 -0.85
C PRO A 275 -8.23 -3.64 0.02
N THR A 276 -7.11 -3.36 0.68
CA THR A 276 -6.95 -2.29 1.65
C THR A 276 -5.58 -1.63 1.51
N ALA A 277 -5.51 -0.37 1.92
CA ALA A 277 -4.29 0.42 1.96
C ALA A 277 -3.67 0.39 3.35
N ASN A 278 -2.34 0.30 3.38
CA ASN A 278 -1.57 0.38 4.60
C ASN A 278 -0.82 1.71 4.70
N THR A 279 -0.70 2.24 5.91
CA THR A 279 0.09 3.43 6.22
C THR A 279 1.16 3.07 7.26
N PRO A 280 2.45 3.32 6.98
CA PRO A 280 3.51 3.12 7.95
C PRO A 280 3.52 4.28 8.97
N TYR A 281 3.60 3.94 10.25
CA TYR A 281 3.75 4.88 11.36
C TYR A 281 5.05 4.59 12.12
N PRO A 282 6.05 5.50 12.06
CA PRO A 282 7.32 5.28 12.74
C PRO A 282 7.20 5.42 14.25
N LEU A 283 7.87 4.52 14.96
CA LEU A 283 8.07 4.57 16.40
C LEU A 283 9.45 5.18 16.72
N SER A 284 9.70 5.48 18.00
CA SER A 284 10.85 6.29 18.42
C SER A 284 12.21 5.62 18.21
N ASP A 285 12.25 4.31 17.97
CA ASP A 285 13.46 3.51 17.74
C ASP A 285 13.68 3.15 16.26
N GLY A 286 12.82 3.65 15.36
CA GLY A 286 12.88 3.35 13.92
C GLY A 286 12.02 2.17 13.48
N ALA A 287 11.37 1.45 14.42
CA ALA A 287 10.38 0.44 14.05
C ALA A 287 9.14 1.08 13.40
N LEU A 288 8.37 0.29 12.65
CA LEU A 288 7.13 0.73 12.01
C LEU A 288 5.93 -0.08 12.50
N VAL A 289 4.85 0.63 12.86
CA VAL A 289 3.50 0.06 12.85
C VAL A 289 2.93 0.31 11.46
N VAL A 290 2.81 -0.73 10.65
CA VAL A 290 2.22 -0.66 9.30
C VAL A 290 0.76 -1.03 9.41
N LEU A 291 -0.11 -0.03 9.43
CA LEU A 291 -1.51 -0.20 9.80
C LEU A 291 -2.41 -0.13 8.57
N THR A 292 -3.41 -1.01 8.49
CA THR A 292 -4.49 -0.88 7.52
C THR A 292 -5.38 0.30 7.89
N THR A 293 -5.47 1.29 7.00
CA THR A 293 -6.14 2.58 7.26
C THR A 293 -7.31 2.87 6.31
N ALA A 294 -7.35 2.21 5.15
CA ALA A 294 -8.41 2.43 4.16
C ALA A 294 -8.80 1.13 3.44
N ARG A 295 -10.06 1.04 3.03
CA ARG A 295 -10.55 0.06 2.04
C ARG A 295 -10.36 0.59 0.63
N GLU A 296 -10.34 -0.31 -0.33
CA GLU A 296 -10.28 0.04 -1.75
C GLU A 296 -11.66 -0.04 -2.40
N ALA A 297 -11.93 0.91 -3.29
CA ALA A 297 -13.16 0.98 -4.06
C ALA A 297 -12.87 1.02 -5.56
N ASP A 298 -13.73 0.36 -6.36
CA ASP A 298 -13.64 0.43 -7.81
C ASP A 298 -14.20 1.74 -8.38
N ARG A 299 -14.02 1.95 -9.68
CA ARG A 299 -14.53 3.13 -10.40
C ARG A 299 -16.06 3.27 -10.41
N THR A 300 -16.80 2.24 -9.99
CA THR A 300 -18.27 2.29 -9.83
C THR A 300 -18.67 2.76 -8.43
N GLY A 301 -17.69 2.94 -7.53
CA GLY A 301 -17.88 3.32 -6.13
C GLY A 301 -18.11 2.12 -5.21
N ARG A 302 -18.00 0.88 -5.70
CA ARG A 302 -18.13 -0.31 -4.85
C ARG A 302 -16.89 -0.46 -4.00
N VAL A 303 -17.06 -0.43 -2.68
CA VAL A 303 -16.03 -0.74 -1.70
C VAL A 303 -15.87 -2.26 -1.58
N HIS A 304 -14.64 -2.73 -1.44
CA HIS A 304 -14.30 -4.14 -1.25
C HIS A 304 -13.78 -4.40 0.17
N ASP A 305 -14.22 -5.51 0.75
CA ASP A 305 -14.00 -5.91 2.15
C ASP A 305 -13.58 -7.38 2.29
N GLY A 306 -13.15 -8.01 1.19
CA GLY A 306 -12.71 -9.39 1.16
C GLY A 306 -12.26 -9.84 -0.24
N PRO A 307 -12.14 -11.16 -0.48
CA PRO A 307 -11.68 -11.71 -1.76
C PRO A 307 -12.47 -11.21 -2.97
N LEU A 308 -11.75 -10.72 -3.98
CA LEU A 308 -12.28 -10.33 -5.27
C LEU A 308 -12.54 -11.59 -6.10
N ARG A 309 -13.82 -11.92 -6.28
CA ARG A 309 -14.24 -13.05 -7.14
C ARG A 309 -14.17 -12.67 -8.61
N PRO A 310 -13.46 -13.41 -9.48
CA PRO A 310 -13.40 -13.09 -10.91
C PRO A 310 -14.77 -13.24 -11.59
N ASP A 311 -14.95 -12.58 -12.73
CA ASP A 311 -16.17 -12.67 -13.53
C ASP A 311 -16.36 -14.07 -14.13
N VAL A 312 -15.24 -14.77 -14.37
CA VAL A 312 -15.21 -16.15 -14.83
C VAL A 312 -14.28 -16.93 -13.92
N GLU A 313 -14.88 -17.71 -13.01
CA GLU A 313 -14.13 -18.62 -12.14
C GLU A 313 -13.60 -19.81 -12.96
N VAL A 314 -12.28 -20.00 -12.90
CA VAL A 314 -11.53 -21.08 -13.56
C VAL A 314 -10.51 -21.60 -12.57
N GLU A 315 -10.71 -22.82 -12.10
CA GLU A 315 -9.79 -23.46 -11.16
C GLU A 315 -8.41 -23.71 -11.80
N TRP A 316 -7.35 -23.43 -11.05
CA TRP A 316 -6.00 -23.79 -11.47
C TRP A 316 -5.82 -25.32 -11.44
N VAL A 317 -5.36 -25.88 -12.56
CA VAL A 317 -5.06 -27.30 -12.68
C VAL A 317 -3.60 -27.49 -13.03
N ARG A 318 -2.85 -28.21 -12.19
CA ARG A 318 -1.43 -28.47 -12.39
C ARG A 318 -1.13 -28.99 -13.80
N GLY A 319 -0.16 -28.38 -14.47
CA GLY A 319 0.28 -28.78 -15.81
C GLY A 319 -0.55 -28.18 -16.95
N SER A 320 -1.51 -27.31 -16.66
CA SER A 320 -2.28 -26.57 -17.67
C SER A 320 -2.55 -25.13 -17.21
N ASP A 321 -2.44 -24.15 -18.11
CA ASP A 321 -2.87 -22.78 -17.81
C ASP A 321 -4.28 -22.52 -18.37
N ARG A 322 -5.28 -23.19 -17.78
CA ARG A 322 -6.69 -23.05 -18.19
C ARG A 322 -7.22 -21.64 -18.02
N VAL A 323 -6.69 -20.91 -17.04
CA VAL A 323 -7.05 -19.51 -16.77
C VAL A 323 -6.59 -18.63 -17.94
N LEU A 324 -5.34 -18.78 -18.38
CA LEU A 324 -4.84 -18.06 -19.55
C LEU A 324 -5.60 -18.46 -20.81
N ALA A 325 -5.88 -19.75 -21.01
CA ALA A 325 -6.63 -20.24 -22.17
C ALA A 325 -8.03 -19.60 -22.25
N ALA A 326 -8.80 -19.62 -21.15
CA ALA A 326 -10.13 -19.01 -21.09
C ALA A 326 -10.09 -17.49 -21.36
N ALA A 327 -9.07 -16.80 -20.85
CA ALA A 327 -8.87 -15.38 -21.09
C ALA A 327 -8.53 -15.08 -22.57
N THR A 328 -7.64 -15.87 -23.18
CA THR A 328 -7.27 -15.69 -24.59
C THR A 328 -8.43 -16.04 -25.53
N ASP A 329 -9.22 -17.08 -25.22
CA ASP A 329 -10.41 -17.45 -26.00
C ASP A 329 -11.45 -16.32 -25.97
N TRP A 330 -11.65 -15.70 -24.81
CA TRP A 330 -12.55 -14.56 -24.68
C TRP A 330 -12.06 -13.34 -25.47
N LEU A 331 -10.76 -13.03 -25.40
CA LEU A 331 -10.16 -11.92 -26.16
C LEU A 331 -10.25 -12.18 -27.68
N ALA A 332 -9.95 -13.40 -28.14
CA ALA A 332 -10.03 -13.81 -29.53
C ALA A 332 -11.45 -13.66 -30.11
N ALA A 333 -12.46 -14.00 -29.31
CA ALA A 333 -13.87 -13.85 -29.68
C ALA A 333 -14.37 -12.39 -29.64
N HIS A 334 -13.64 -11.48 -28.98
CA HIS A 334 -14.06 -10.10 -28.78
C HIS A 334 -14.05 -9.30 -30.09
N ASP A 335 -15.16 -8.62 -30.42
CA ASP A 335 -15.33 -7.91 -31.71
C ASP A 335 -14.22 -6.90 -32.01
N ARG A 336 -13.75 -6.20 -30.97
CA ARG A 336 -12.65 -5.22 -31.08
C ARG A 336 -11.28 -5.86 -31.35
N CYS A 337 -11.10 -7.15 -31.05
CA CYS A 337 -9.88 -7.90 -31.41
C CYS A 337 -9.99 -8.52 -32.81
N ARG A 338 -11.20 -8.89 -33.25
CA ARG A 338 -11.45 -9.46 -34.59
C ARG A 338 -11.31 -8.43 -35.71
N LYS A 339 -11.66 -7.16 -35.46
CA LYS A 339 -11.55 -6.08 -36.45
C LYS A 339 -10.07 -5.63 -36.62
N PRO A 340 -9.53 -5.61 -37.86
CA PRO A 340 -8.15 -5.23 -38.15
C PRO A 340 -7.83 -3.77 -37.83
#